data_AF-A0A0G1YBE9-F1
#
_entry.id   AF-A0A0G1YBE9-F1
#
_cell.length_a   1.000
_cell.length_b   1.000
_cell.length_c   1.000
_cell.angle_alpha   90.00
_cell.angle_beta   90.00
_cell.angle_gamma   90.00
#
_symmetry.space_group_name_H-M   'P 1'
#
loop_
_entity.id
_entity.type
_entity.pdbx_description
1 polymer ?
#
loop_
_entity_poly.entity_id
_entity_poly.type
_entity_poly.pdbx_seq_one_letter_code
_entity_poly.pdbx_strand_id
1 'polypeptide(L)'
;MLYWAEGAKSDMTGLRFVNTDPVLAKLYISLLRSTYALDERRIRIRLHLHYYHKHREAITFWSKLLKVPNSQFGKIYVKKRSVQRRFRKNFQGICFINYFDGAIRRELLSLGQQVAQKYAE
;
A
#
# COMPACT_ATOMS: atom_id res chain seq x y z
N MET A 1 -0.80 9.91 -10.09
CA MET A 1 -1.32 10.74 -8.96
C MET A 1 -1.39 9.99 -7.62
N LEU A 2 -2.04 8.83 -7.51
CA LEU A 2 -2.18 8.11 -6.22
C LEU A 2 -0.85 7.82 -5.51
N TYR A 3 0.17 7.37 -6.24
CA TYR A 3 1.51 7.17 -5.66
C TYR A 3 2.15 8.47 -5.18
N TRP A 4 1.87 9.61 -5.81
CA TRP A 4 2.48 10.87 -5.40
C TRP A 4 1.85 11.45 -4.13
N ALA A 5 0.54 11.17 -3.93
CA ALA A 5 -0.20 11.57 -2.75
C ALA A 5 0.02 10.63 -1.54
N GLU A 6 0.08 9.32 -1.79
CA GLU A 6 0.06 8.27 -0.74
C GLU A 6 1.36 7.43 -0.69
N GLY A 7 2.35 7.79 -1.52
CA GLY A 7 3.62 7.08 -1.61
C GLY A 7 4.61 7.47 -0.53
N ALA A 8 5.45 6.52 -0.12
CA ALA A 8 6.51 6.82 0.85
C ALA A 8 7.65 7.63 0.23
N LYS A 9 8.05 8.72 0.90
CA LYS A 9 9.16 9.61 0.51
C LYS A 9 10.57 9.04 0.76
N SER A 10 10.71 7.88 1.40
CA SER A 10 12.02 7.31 1.80
C SER A 10 12.76 6.62 0.66
N ASP A 11 14.09 6.44 0.83
CA ASP A 11 15.09 5.73 -0.02
C ASP A 11 14.82 4.22 -0.26
N MET A 12 13.57 3.79 -0.21
CA MET A 12 13.17 2.44 -0.53
C MET A 12 13.29 2.23 -2.04
N THR A 13 13.90 1.11 -2.43
CA THR A 13 14.14 0.68 -3.82
C THR A 13 12.87 0.29 -4.60
N GLY A 14 11.71 0.86 -4.27
CA GLY A 14 10.44 0.51 -4.92
C GLY A 14 9.24 1.36 -4.51
N LEU A 15 8.07 0.94 -5.01
CA LEU A 15 6.79 1.57 -4.74
C LEU A 15 6.21 1.08 -3.41
N ARG A 16 5.63 2.00 -2.67
CA ARG A 16 4.83 1.73 -1.47
C ARG A 16 3.59 2.58 -1.51
N PHE A 17 2.43 1.95 -1.30
CA PHE A 17 1.14 2.60 -1.10
C PHE A 17 0.56 2.15 0.23
N VAL A 18 0.03 3.09 1.02
CA VAL A 18 -0.46 2.81 2.38
C VAL A 18 -1.87 3.35 2.52
N ASN A 19 -2.84 2.50 2.81
CA ASN A 19 -4.20 2.98 3.04
C ASN A 19 -5.02 2.02 3.91
N THR A 20 -6.07 2.52 4.55
CA THR A 20 -7.05 1.72 5.29
C THR A 20 -8.30 1.41 4.47
N ASP A 21 -8.54 2.16 3.39
CA ASP A 21 -9.68 1.99 2.49
C ASP A 21 -9.45 0.84 1.50
N PRO A 22 -10.26 -0.24 1.55
CA PRO A 22 -10.20 -1.34 0.61
C PRO A 22 -10.36 -0.93 -0.86
N VAL A 23 -11.21 0.06 -1.15
CA VAL A 23 -11.51 0.51 -2.51
C VAL A 23 -10.28 1.18 -3.12
N LEU A 24 -9.64 2.09 -2.38
CA LEU A 24 -8.42 2.75 -2.83
C LEU A 24 -7.25 1.78 -3.00
N ALA A 25 -7.09 0.83 -2.06
CA ALA A 25 -6.06 -0.19 -2.15
C ALA A 25 -6.26 -1.10 -3.38
N LYS A 26 -7.51 -1.53 -3.66
CA LYS A 26 -7.84 -2.31 -4.85
C LYS A 26 -7.62 -1.51 -6.13
N LEU A 27 -8.03 -0.23 -6.15
CA LEU A 27 -7.81 0.66 -7.27
C LEU A 27 -6.32 0.79 -7.59
N TYR A 28 -5.50 1.09 -6.57
CA TYR A 28 -4.06 1.25 -6.71
C TYR A 28 -3.39 0.02 -7.33
N ILE A 29 -3.62 -1.18 -6.78
CA ILE A 29 -2.99 -2.40 -7.29
C ILE A 29 -3.51 -2.79 -8.68
N SER A 30 -4.78 -2.49 -8.98
CA SER A 30 -5.36 -2.78 -10.29
C SER A 30 -4.75 -1.87 -11.36
N LEU A 31 -4.60 -0.57 -11.07
CA LEU A 31 -3.93 0.37 -11.96
C LEU A 31 -2.47 -0.03 -12.19
N LEU A 32 -1.75 -0.43 -11.13
CA LEU A 32 -0.37 -0.85 -11.26
C LEU A 32 -0.24 -2.06 -12.19
N ARG A 33 -1.14 -3.04 -12.06
CA ARG A 33 -1.20 -4.24 -12.92
C ARG A 33 -1.63 -3.94 -14.36
N SER A 34 -2.48 -2.95 -14.58
CA SER A 34 -2.94 -2.60 -15.93
C SER A 34 -1.94 -1.75 -16.70
N THR A 35 -1.14 -0.94 -15.99
CA THR A 35 -0.20 0.00 -16.62
C THR A 35 1.18 -0.64 -16.84
N TYR A 36 1.59 -1.57 -15.99
CA TYR A 36 2.92 -2.17 -16.03
C TYR A 36 2.86 -3.69 -16.10
N ALA A 37 3.82 -4.28 -16.83
CA ALA A 37 4.08 -5.72 -16.75
C ALA A 37 4.79 -6.05 -15.42
N LEU A 38 4.00 -6.35 -14.38
CA LEU A 38 4.52 -6.63 -13.05
C LEU A 38 4.96 -8.09 -12.89
N ASP A 39 6.07 -8.30 -12.18
CA ASP A 39 6.35 -9.60 -11.56
C ASP A 39 5.56 -9.71 -10.26
N GLU A 40 4.40 -10.38 -10.29
CA GLU A 40 3.50 -10.55 -9.13
C GLU A 40 4.24 -11.11 -7.88
N ARG A 41 5.32 -11.87 -8.07
CA ARG A 41 6.13 -12.44 -6.97
C ARG A 41 6.89 -11.37 -6.19
N ARG A 42 7.05 -10.15 -6.73
CA ARG A 42 7.69 -9.01 -6.06
C ARG A 42 6.73 -8.18 -5.22
N ILE A 43 5.42 -8.42 -5.34
CA ILE A 43 4.43 -7.74 -4.49
C ILE A 43 4.58 -8.26 -3.05
N ARG A 44 4.61 -7.34 -2.09
CA ARG A 44 4.64 -7.68 -0.65
C ARG A 44 3.63 -6.84 0.10
N ILE A 45 2.79 -7.51 0.86
CA ILE A 45 1.80 -6.85 1.72
C ILE A 45 2.33 -6.81 3.15
N ARG A 46 2.22 -5.66 3.82
CA ARG A 46 2.36 -5.58 5.28
C ARG A 46 1.08 -5.02 5.87
N LEU A 47 0.68 -5.55 7.02
CA LEU A 47 -0.49 -5.06 7.75
C LEU A 47 -0.04 -4.48 9.08
N HIS A 48 -0.51 -3.28 9.38
CA HIS A 48 -0.47 -2.75 10.74
C HIS A 48 -1.86 -2.90 11.34
N LEU A 49 -1.98 -3.79 12.32
CA LEU A 49 -3.24 -4.10 12.99
C LEU A 49 -3.26 -3.47 14.38
N HIS A 50 -4.40 -2.93 14.76
CA HIS A 50 -4.68 -2.63 16.17
C HIS A 50 -5.08 -3.88 16.96
N TYR A 51 -4.95 -3.83 18.28
CA TYR A 51 -5.25 -4.92 19.23
C TYR A 51 -6.62 -5.60 19.07
N TYR A 52 -7.61 -4.92 18.48
CA TYR A 52 -8.97 -5.44 18.30
C TYR A 52 -9.17 -6.18 16.96
N HIS A 53 -8.18 -6.20 16.07
CA HIS A 53 -8.29 -6.95 14.82
C HIS A 53 -7.84 -8.40 15.02
N LYS A 54 -8.51 -9.31 14.31
CA LYS A 54 -8.08 -10.69 14.21
C LYS A 54 -7.13 -10.85 13.02
N HIS A 55 -5.92 -11.31 13.29
CA HIS A 55 -4.84 -11.36 12.30
C HIS A 55 -5.19 -12.19 11.06
N ARG A 56 -5.77 -13.38 11.27
CA ARG A 56 -6.15 -14.29 10.18
C ARG A 56 -7.25 -13.71 9.31
N GLU A 57 -8.22 -13.03 9.90
CA GLU A 57 -9.33 -12.39 9.17
C GLU A 57 -8.80 -11.26 8.28
N ALA A 58 -7.93 -10.41 8.82
CA ALA A 58 -7.32 -9.31 8.07
C ALA A 58 -6.48 -9.82 6.89
N ILE A 59 -5.61 -10.81 7.11
CA ILE A 59 -4.84 -11.42 6.02
C ILE A 59 -5.76 -11.99 4.94
N THR A 60 -6.76 -12.78 5.35
CA THR A 60 -7.68 -13.43 4.41
C THR A 60 -8.46 -12.40 3.58
N PHE A 61 -8.92 -11.32 4.22
CA PHE A 61 -9.61 -10.23 3.55
C PHE A 61 -8.73 -9.56 2.50
N TRP A 62 -7.54 -9.07 2.91
CA TRP A 62 -6.65 -8.35 2.00
C TRP A 62 -6.10 -9.26 0.91
N SER A 63 -5.82 -10.52 1.21
CA SER A 63 -5.34 -11.50 0.23
C SER A 63 -6.36 -11.70 -0.89
N LYS A 64 -7.64 -11.92 -0.54
CA LYS A 64 -8.73 -12.06 -1.50
C LYS A 64 -8.95 -10.78 -2.30
N LEU A 65 -8.99 -9.63 -1.62
CA LEU A 65 -9.27 -8.34 -2.25
C LEU A 65 -8.18 -7.94 -3.26
N LEU A 66 -6.91 -8.10 -2.86
CA LEU A 66 -5.75 -7.69 -3.67
C LEU A 66 -5.27 -8.81 -4.59
N LYS A 67 -5.83 -10.02 -4.51
CA LYS A 67 -5.36 -11.21 -5.24
C LYS A 67 -3.87 -11.46 -5.03
N VAL A 68 -3.41 -11.43 -3.78
CA VAL A 68 -2.01 -11.68 -3.40
C VAL A 68 -1.98 -12.86 -2.44
N PRO A 69 -1.16 -13.91 -2.68
CA PRO A 69 -1.15 -15.09 -1.81
C PRO A 69 -0.63 -14.73 -0.41
N ASN A 70 -1.11 -15.46 0.60
CA ASN A 70 -0.72 -15.24 2.00
C ASN A 70 0.80 -15.35 2.23
N SER A 71 1.52 -16.12 1.41
CA SER A 71 2.99 -16.24 1.45
C SER A 71 3.72 -14.93 1.18
N GLN A 72 3.06 -13.95 0.55
CA GLN A 72 3.60 -12.62 0.24
C GLN A 72 3.24 -11.57 1.31
N PHE A 73 2.59 -11.97 2.40
CA PHE A 73 2.33 -11.12 3.56
C PHE A 73 3.52 -11.19 4.53
N GLY A 74 4.11 -10.04 4.82
CA GLY A 74 5.19 -9.94 5.80
C GLY A 74 4.69 -9.97 7.25
N LYS A 75 5.63 -9.82 8.18
CA LYS A 75 5.33 -9.76 9.63
C LYS A 75 4.29 -8.67 9.91
N ILE A 76 3.19 -9.07 10.56
CA ILE A 76 2.17 -8.15 11.03
C ILE A 76 2.74 -7.31 12.18
N TYR A 77 2.52 -6.00 12.12
CA TYR A 77 2.80 -5.11 13.23
C TYR A 77 1.52 -4.87 14.03
N VAL A 78 1.54 -5.18 15.33
CA VAL A 78 0.42 -4.91 16.22
C VAL A 78 0.65 -3.58 16.94
N LYS A 79 -0.15 -2.56 16.59
CA LYS A 79 -0.17 -1.26 17.26
C LYS A 79 -0.74 -1.43 18.68
N LYS A 80 0.07 -1.08 19.68
CA LYS A 80 -0.36 -0.96 21.07
C LYS A 80 -1.47 0.10 21.19
N ARG A 81 -2.40 -0.11 22.12
CA ARG A 81 -3.46 0.86 22.41
C ARG A 81 -2.83 2.10 23.05
N SER A 82 -3.12 3.28 22.50
CA SER A 82 -2.81 4.54 23.21
C SER A 82 -3.83 4.74 24.33
N VAL A 83 -3.34 5.02 25.54
CA VAL A 83 -4.18 5.33 26.70
C VAL A 83 -4.71 6.77 26.63
N GLN A 84 -3.97 7.66 25.97
CA GLN A 84 -4.21 9.11 25.99
C GLN A 84 -5.03 9.62 24.79
N ARG A 85 -5.03 8.90 23.66
CA ARG A 85 -5.66 9.35 22.41
C ARG A 85 -6.87 8.50 22.05
N ARG A 86 -8.00 9.17 21.80
CA ARG A 86 -9.15 8.54 21.12
C ARG A 86 -8.72 8.19 19.69
N PHE A 87 -9.12 7.01 19.22
CA PHE A 87 -8.88 6.59 17.85
C PHE A 87 -10.17 6.04 17.24
N ARG A 88 -10.35 6.25 15.93
CA ARG A 88 -11.43 5.62 15.17
C ARG A 88 -11.01 4.21 14.78
N LYS A 89 -11.88 3.23 15.00
CA LYS A 89 -11.65 1.87 14.52
C LYS A 89 -11.71 1.88 12.99
N ASN A 90 -10.78 1.18 12.36
CA ASN A 90 -10.86 0.81 10.94
C ASN A 90 -11.24 -0.68 10.80
N PHE A 91 -11.59 -1.08 9.59
CA PHE A 91 -12.17 -2.40 9.32
C PHE A 91 -11.15 -3.54 9.42
N GLN A 92 -10.03 -3.44 8.71
CA GLN A 92 -9.04 -4.53 8.59
C GLN A 92 -7.59 -4.03 8.73
N GLY A 93 -7.38 -3.03 9.58
CA GLY A 93 -6.08 -2.41 9.79
C GLY A 93 -5.62 -1.53 8.64
N ILE A 94 -4.33 -1.18 8.66
CA ILE A 94 -3.66 -0.36 7.66
C ILE A 94 -2.89 -1.29 6.72
N CYS A 95 -3.22 -1.23 5.43
CA CYS A 95 -2.61 -2.05 4.41
C CYS A 95 -1.48 -1.30 3.71
N PHE A 96 -0.31 -1.93 3.66
CA PHE A 96 0.86 -1.46 2.93
C PHE A 96 1.07 -2.39 1.73
N ILE A 97 0.89 -1.86 0.53
CA ILE A 97 1.19 -2.54 -0.73
C ILE A 97 2.59 -2.10 -1.16
N ASN A 98 3.53 -3.03 -1.24
CA ASN A 98 4.90 -2.76 -1.68
C ASN A 98 5.17 -3.50 -2.99
N TYR A 99 5.84 -2.84 -3.93
CA TYR A 99 6.38 -3.44 -5.13
C TYR A 99 7.84 -3.01 -5.27
N PHE A 100 8.77 -3.97 -5.12
CA PHE A 100 10.20 -3.71 -5.08
C PHE A 100 10.78 -3.61 -6.51
N ASP A 101 10.52 -2.48 -7.15
CA ASP A 101 11.09 -2.12 -8.45
C ASP A 101 11.39 -0.62 -8.53
N GLY A 102 12.67 -0.29 -8.67
CA GLY A 102 13.13 1.08 -8.75
C GLY A 102 12.84 1.75 -10.10
N ALA A 103 12.66 0.98 -11.18
CA ALA A 103 12.43 1.53 -12.51
C ALA A 103 11.05 2.20 -12.60
N ILE A 104 9.99 1.45 -12.22
CA ILE A 104 8.61 1.97 -12.20
C ILE A 104 8.51 3.19 -11.27
N ARG A 105 9.21 3.18 -10.13
CA ARG A 105 9.26 4.34 -9.24
C ARG A 105 9.84 5.58 -9.91
N ARG A 106 11.00 5.46 -10.57
CA ARG A 106 11.65 6.59 -11.25
C ARG A 106 10.76 7.15 -12.35
N GLU A 107 10.12 6.28 -13.13
CA GLU A 107 9.18 6.68 -14.18
C GLU A 107 7.98 7.44 -13.60
N LEU A 108 7.31 6.90 -12.57
CA LEU A 108 6.17 7.56 -11.91
C LEU A 108 6.55 8.92 -11.31
N LEU A 109 7.76 9.07 -10.76
CA LEU A 109 8.26 10.34 -10.25
C LEU A 109 8.50 11.35 -11.38
N SER A 110 9.11 10.91 -12.48
CA SER A 110 9.36 11.76 -13.65
C SER A 110 8.06 12.25 -14.28
N LEU A 111 7.08 11.35 -14.45
CA LEU A 111 5.74 11.72 -14.93
C LEU A 111 5.06 12.71 -13.99
N GLY A 112 5.20 12.51 -12.67
CA GLY A 112 4.72 13.46 -11.68
C GLY A 112 5.31 14.85 -11.93
N GLN A 113 6.64 14.97 -11.99
CA GLN A 113 7.32 16.24 -12.21
C GLN A 113 6.86 16.96 -13.48
N GLN A 114 6.68 16.23 -14.59
CA GLN A 114 6.15 16.79 -15.83
C GLN A 114 4.72 17.33 -15.67
N VAL A 115 3.86 16.61 -14.96
CA VAL A 115 2.50 17.08 -14.66
C VAL A 115 2.54 18.32 -13.76
N ALA A 116 3.38 18.35 -12.73
CA ALA A 116 3.48 19.54 -11.88
C ALA A 116 3.98 20.75 -12.66
N GLN A 117 5.00 20.60 -13.50
CA GLN A 117 5.49 21.70 -14.34
C GLN A 117 4.41 22.24 -15.29
N LYS A 118 3.50 21.38 -15.77
CA LYS A 118 2.44 21.78 -16.70
C LYS A 118 1.24 22.49 -16.03
N TYR A 119 0.96 22.19 -14.76
CA TYR A 119 -0.30 22.60 -14.11
C TYR A 119 -0.12 23.37 -12.79
N ALA A 120 1.10 23.47 -12.25
CA ALA A 120 1.41 24.22 -11.03
C ALA A 120 2.16 25.54 -11.31
N GLU A 121 2.41 25.84 -12.59
CA GLU A 121 2.73 27.19 -13.11
C GLU A 121 1.44 27.83 -13.63
#